data_AF-A0A0U1KSB0-F1
#
_entry.id   AF-A0A0U1KSB0-F1
#
_cell.length_a   1.000
_cell.length_b   1.000
_cell.length_c   1.000
_cell.angle_alpha   90.00
_cell.angle_beta   90.00
_cell.angle_gamma   90.00
#
_symmetry.space_group_name_H-M   'P 1'
#
loop_
_entity.id
_entity.type
_entity.pdbx_description
1 polymer ?
#
loop_
_entity_poly.entity_id
_entity_poly.type
_entity_poly.pdbx_seq_one_letter_code
_entity_poly.pdbx_strand_id
1 'polypeptide(L)'
;MINSLKQLRNTAASTGFQSSLWGDIRIADSCNGCGACAEACPTAAIVITKQDDLCSISLDTSRCTQCGLCQDVCCCESIKMFSTVDLDAMLAQIPQVLIIKKQKDIDNLLEPLEQRMSRLLGYVIKN
;
A
#
# COMPACT_ATOMS: atom_id res chain seq x y z
N MET A 1 11.44 -33.42 22.61
CA MET A 1 11.21 -33.27 21.16
C MET A 1 10.64 -31.92 20.73
N ILE A 2 9.86 -31.22 21.57
CA ILE A 2 9.29 -29.88 21.22
C ILE A 2 10.36 -28.79 21.06
N ASN A 3 11.50 -28.90 21.77
CA ASN A 3 12.56 -27.88 21.72
C ASN A 3 13.32 -27.85 20.39
N SER A 4 13.45 -28.99 19.71
CA SER A 4 14.12 -29.08 18.41
C SER A 4 13.29 -28.47 17.28
N LEU A 5 11.95 -28.54 17.37
CA LEU A 5 11.05 -27.87 16.43
C LEU A 5 11.05 -26.34 16.60
N LYS A 6 11.18 -25.85 17.85
CA LYS A 6 11.34 -24.42 18.13
C LYS A 6 12.65 -23.86 17.56
N GLN A 7 13.71 -24.66 17.53
CA GLN A 7 15.00 -24.26 16.95
C GLN A 7 14.93 -24.15 15.42
N LEU A 8 14.22 -25.06 14.73
CA LEU A 8 14.03 -24.97 13.28
C LEU A 8 13.25 -23.73 12.85
N ARG A 9 12.23 -23.33 13.61
CA ARG A 9 11.47 -22.08 13.38
C ARG A 9 12.36 -20.83 13.52
N ASN A 10 13.34 -20.86 14.42
CA ASN A 10 14.23 -19.73 14.67
C ASN A 10 15.41 -19.66 13.68
N THR A 11 15.68 -20.73 12.92
CA THR A 11 16.73 -20.76 11.89
C THR A 11 16.23 -20.40 10.48
N ALA A 12 14.92 -20.43 10.25
CA ALA A 12 14.31 -19.90 9.04
C ALA A 12 14.13 -18.39 9.21
N ALA A 13 15.22 -17.62 9.11
CA ALA A 13 15.08 -16.20 8.80
C ALA A 13 14.21 -16.10 7.53
N SER A 14 13.16 -15.28 7.54
CA SER A 14 12.21 -15.16 6.43
C SER A 14 12.98 -14.76 5.17
N THR A 15 13.36 -15.78 4.40
CA THR A 15 14.12 -15.63 3.18
C THR A 15 13.09 -15.31 2.14
N GLY A 16 12.97 -14.02 1.82
CA GLY A 16 12.05 -13.55 0.82
C GLY A 16 12.16 -14.42 -0.44
N PHE A 17 11.05 -15.02 -0.85
CA PHE A 17 11.02 -15.92 -1.99
C PHE A 17 11.05 -15.06 -3.26
N GLN A 18 12.10 -15.20 -4.06
CA GLN A 18 12.21 -14.53 -5.35
C GLN A 18 11.41 -15.30 -6.41
N SER A 19 10.42 -14.66 -7.02
CA SER A 19 9.62 -15.29 -8.07
C SER A 19 9.13 -14.27 -9.09
N SER A 20 8.81 -14.74 -10.28
CA SER A 20 8.16 -13.92 -11.33
C SER A 20 6.63 -13.90 -11.22
N LEU A 21 6.05 -14.72 -10.34
CA LEU A 21 4.60 -14.93 -10.23
C LEU A 21 4.00 -14.22 -9.02
N TRP A 22 4.76 -14.17 -7.93
CA TRP A 22 4.40 -13.53 -6.67
C TRP A 22 5.44 -12.50 -6.28
N GLY A 23 4.96 -11.43 -5.66
CA GLY A 23 5.77 -10.33 -5.19
C GLY A 23 5.04 -9.55 -4.12
N ASP A 24 5.62 -8.42 -3.77
CA ASP A 24 5.09 -7.49 -2.79
C ASP A 24 5.02 -6.09 -3.40
N ILE A 25 4.25 -5.20 -2.76
CA ILE A 25 4.24 -3.78 -3.08
C ILE A 25 4.55 -2.97 -1.83
N ARG A 26 5.23 -1.85 -2.00
CA ARG A 26 5.43 -0.87 -0.93
C ARG A 26 4.80 0.45 -1.31
N ILE A 27 4.21 1.11 -0.32
CA ILE A 27 3.53 2.39 -0.47
C ILE A 27 4.32 3.45 0.29
N ALA A 28 4.76 4.49 -0.40
CA ALA A 28 5.48 5.61 0.19
C ALA A 28 4.53 6.61 0.88
N ASP A 29 5.08 7.44 1.75
CA ASP A 29 4.33 8.45 2.53
C ASP A 29 3.62 9.51 1.68
N SER A 30 4.04 9.69 0.41
CA SER A 30 3.37 10.57 -0.55
C SER A 30 1.97 10.09 -0.94
N CYS A 31 1.58 8.87 -0.54
CA CYS A 31 0.25 8.35 -0.78
C CYS A 31 -0.81 9.19 -0.06
N ASN A 32 -1.86 9.56 -0.79
CA ASN A 32 -2.99 10.33 -0.29
C ASN A 32 -4.25 9.47 0.00
N GLY A 33 -4.17 8.14 -0.11
CA GLY A 33 -5.30 7.27 0.17
C GLY A 33 -6.51 7.47 -0.76
N CYS A 34 -6.28 7.84 -2.03
CA CYS A 34 -7.36 8.07 -3.00
C CYS A 34 -8.15 6.80 -3.36
N GLY A 35 -7.55 5.61 -3.23
CA GLY A 35 -8.20 4.32 -3.47
C GLY A 35 -8.15 3.82 -4.92
N ALA A 36 -7.58 4.58 -5.87
CA ALA A 36 -7.49 4.16 -7.28
C ALA A 36 -6.79 2.80 -7.47
N CYS A 37 -5.78 2.49 -6.65
CA CYS A 37 -5.10 1.21 -6.69
C CYS A 37 -5.98 0.01 -6.29
N ALA A 38 -6.92 0.21 -5.35
CA ALA A 38 -7.86 -0.82 -4.93
C ALA A 38 -8.90 -1.09 -6.02
N GLU A 39 -9.46 -0.01 -6.59
CA GLU A 39 -10.39 -0.08 -7.73
C GLU A 39 -9.79 -0.78 -8.95
N ALA A 40 -8.53 -0.46 -9.29
CA ALA A 40 -7.85 -1.03 -10.44
C ALA A 40 -7.38 -2.48 -10.23
N CYS A 41 -7.41 -3.01 -9.00
CA CYS A 41 -6.88 -4.33 -8.69
C CYS A 41 -7.87 -5.44 -9.13
N PRO A 42 -7.57 -6.21 -10.20
CA PRO A 42 -8.54 -7.16 -10.78
C PRO A 42 -8.82 -8.35 -9.85
N THR A 43 -7.91 -8.65 -8.93
CA THR A 43 -8.06 -9.73 -7.96
C THR A 43 -8.53 -9.24 -6.60
N ALA A 44 -8.78 -7.94 -6.44
CA ALA A 44 -9.07 -7.28 -5.16
C ALA A 44 -8.07 -7.66 -4.05
N ALA A 45 -6.80 -7.76 -4.40
CA ALA A 45 -5.70 -7.97 -3.45
C ALA A 45 -5.43 -6.74 -2.59
N ILE A 46 -5.73 -5.53 -3.09
CA ILE A 46 -5.55 -4.28 -2.34
C ILE A 46 -6.88 -3.86 -1.74
N VAL A 47 -6.90 -3.59 -0.44
CA VAL A 47 -8.07 -3.10 0.28
C VAL A 47 -7.75 -1.75 0.92
N ILE A 48 -8.67 -0.80 0.80
CA ILE A 48 -8.60 0.48 1.50
C ILE A 48 -9.70 0.54 2.56
N THR A 49 -9.33 0.88 3.78
CA THR A 49 -10.27 1.04 4.89
C THR A 49 -10.14 2.45 5.45
N LYS A 50 -11.29 3.11 5.66
CA LYS A 50 -11.36 4.44 6.28
C LYS A 50 -12.24 4.35 7.52
N GLN A 51 -11.66 4.59 8.69
CA GLN A 51 -12.34 4.48 9.98
C GLN A 51 -11.69 5.44 10.99
N ASP A 52 -12.50 6.16 11.78
CA ASP A 52 -12.05 6.97 12.93
C ASP A 52 -10.83 7.88 12.61
N ASP A 53 -10.96 8.68 11.54
CA ASP A 53 -9.90 9.57 11.00
C ASP A 53 -8.63 8.86 10.54
N LEU A 54 -8.66 7.55 10.35
CA LEU A 54 -7.56 6.76 9.79
C LEU A 54 -7.93 6.24 8.41
N CYS A 55 -6.95 6.25 7.51
CA CYS A 55 -6.98 5.55 6.25
C CYS A 55 -5.87 4.50 6.27
N SER A 56 -6.22 3.23 6.09
CA SER A 56 -5.26 2.15 5.92
C SER A 56 -5.39 1.53 4.54
N ILE A 57 -4.25 1.11 3.99
CA ILE A 57 -4.18 0.31 2.76
C ILE A 57 -3.51 -1.00 3.13
N SER A 58 -4.14 -2.11 2.80
CA SER A 58 -3.63 -3.45 3.01
C SER A 58 -3.53 -4.24 1.71
N LEU A 59 -2.66 -5.25 1.70
CA LEU A 59 -2.45 -6.18 0.60
C LEU A 59 -2.66 -7.61 1.07
N ASP A 60 -3.53 -8.33 0.40
CA ASP A 60 -3.56 -9.78 0.42
C ASP A 60 -2.57 -10.33 -0.61
N THR A 61 -1.38 -10.65 -0.12
CA THR A 61 -0.26 -11.16 -0.91
C THR A 61 -0.63 -12.46 -1.64
N SER A 62 -1.53 -13.28 -1.09
CA SER A 62 -1.97 -14.52 -1.73
C SER A 62 -2.81 -14.29 -3.00
N ARG A 63 -3.40 -13.10 -3.14
CA ARG A 63 -4.22 -12.68 -4.28
C ARG A 63 -3.48 -11.77 -5.26
N CYS A 64 -2.29 -11.29 -4.90
CA CYS A 64 -1.49 -10.43 -5.75
C CYS A 64 -0.88 -11.23 -6.91
N THR A 65 -1.19 -10.84 -8.14
CA THR A 65 -0.65 -11.47 -9.37
C THR A 65 0.51 -10.68 -9.98
N GLN A 66 1.01 -9.66 -9.27
CA GLN A 66 2.09 -8.79 -9.72
C GLN A 66 1.82 -8.09 -11.08
N CYS A 67 0.55 -7.81 -11.40
CA CYS A 67 0.15 -7.29 -12.72
C CYS A 67 0.58 -5.84 -13.03
N GLY A 68 1.04 -5.06 -12.04
CA GLY A 68 1.50 -3.68 -12.25
C GLY A 68 0.42 -2.60 -12.25
N LEU A 69 -0.86 -2.93 -12.43
CA LEU A 69 -1.93 -1.93 -12.56
C LEU A 69 -1.99 -0.94 -11.39
N CYS A 70 -1.79 -1.39 -10.16
CA CYS A 70 -1.79 -0.52 -8.98
C CYS A 70 -0.68 0.54 -9.01
N GLN A 71 0.49 0.21 -9.58
CA GLN A 71 1.59 1.14 -9.77
C GLN A 71 1.26 2.13 -10.88
N ASP A 72 0.72 1.65 -12.00
CA ASP A 72 0.44 2.47 -13.18
C ASP A 72 -0.65 3.53 -12.92
N VAL A 73 -1.68 3.19 -12.15
CA VAL A 73 -2.79 4.13 -11.82
C VAL A 73 -2.45 5.08 -10.68
N CYS A 74 -1.30 4.93 -10.02
CA CYS A 74 -0.96 5.74 -8.86
C CYS A 74 -0.47 7.13 -9.31
N CYS A 75 -1.37 8.12 -9.33
CA CYS A 75 -1.02 9.50 -9.68
C CYS A 75 0.05 10.14 -8.77
N CYS A 76 0.24 9.61 -7.56
CA CYS A 76 1.26 10.08 -6.62
C CYS A 76 2.60 9.35 -6.77
N GLU A 77 2.69 8.38 -7.69
CA GLU A 77 3.84 7.49 -7.89
C GLU A 77 4.34 6.78 -6.61
N SER A 78 3.47 6.64 -5.61
CA SER A 78 3.80 6.15 -4.28
C SER A 78 3.95 4.63 -4.21
N ILE A 79 3.50 3.90 -5.23
CA ILE A 79 3.48 2.43 -5.24
C ILE A 79 4.69 1.89 -6.01
N LYS A 80 5.48 1.03 -5.36
CA LYS A 80 6.61 0.32 -5.97
C LYS A 80 6.44 -1.19 -5.81
N MET A 81 6.69 -1.91 -6.90
CA MET A 81 6.62 -3.36 -6.96
C MET A 81 7.98 -4.02 -6.64
N PHE A 82 7.94 -5.16 -5.96
CA PHE A 82 9.10 -5.98 -5.64
C PHE A 82 8.81 -7.44 -6.00
N SER A 83 9.75 -8.14 -6.63
CA SER A 83 9.64 -9.56 -7.02
C SER A 83 10.03 -10.53 -5.90
N THR A 84 10.04 -10.03 -4.66
CA THR A 84 10.40 -10.80 -3.47
C THR A 84 9.22 -10.73 -2.53
N VAL A 85 8.74 -11.88 -2.08
CA VAL A 85 7.62 -11.99 -1.16
C VAL A 85 8.06 -12.62 0.15
N ASP A 86 7.59 -12.08 1.26
CA ASP A 86 7.77 -12.73 2.56
C ASP A 86 6.87 -13.97 2.64
N LEU A 87 7.47 -15.12 2.95
CA LEU A 87 6.75 -16.39 2.95
C LEU A 87 5.68 -16.43 4.05
N ASP A 88 5.91 -15.79 5.20
CA ASP A 88 4.91 -15.72 6.27
C ASP A 88 3.72 -14.88 5.81
N ALA A 89 3.95 -13.76 5.11
CA ALA A 89 2.89 -12.96 4.53
C ALA A 89 2.03 -13.74 3.51
N MET A 90 2.68 -14.54 2.67
CA MET A 90 1.99 -15.37 1.68
C MET A 90 1.17 -16.50 2.32
N LEU A 91 1.68 -17.10 3.39
CA LEU A 91 1.01 -18.20 4.11
C LEU A 91 -0.04 -17.72 5.12
N ALA A 92 0.03 -16.46 5.57
CA ALA A 92 -0.85 -15.92 6.58
C ALA A 92 -2.33 -15.85 6.15
N GLN A 93 -2.61 -15.80 4.84
CA GLN A 93 -3.98 -15.66 4.27
C GLN A 93 -4.77 -14.48 4.86
N ILE A 94 -4.06 -13.47 5.38
CA ILE A 94 -4.63 -12.27 5.98
C ILE A 94 -3.98 -11.07 5.29
N PRO A 95 -4.75 -10.04 4.92
CA PRO A 95 -4.18 -8.82 4.35
C PRO A 95 -3.17 -8.16 5.30
N GLN A 96 -1.95 -7.97 4.84
CA GLN A 96 -0.93 -7.21 5.58
C GLN A 96 -1.17 -5.71 5.38
N VAL A 97 -1.10 -4.93 6.45
CA VAL A 97 -1.25 -3.47 6.36
C VAL A 97 0.05 -2.88 5.81
N LEU A 98 -0.04 -2.19 4.68
CA LEU A 98 1.10 -1.57 4.01
C LEU A 98 1.38 -0.16 4.52
N ILE A 99 0.32 0.62 4.78
CA ILE A 99 0.41 1.98 5.30
C ILE A 99 -0.85 2.34 6.08
N ILE A 100 -0.69 3.17 7.11
CA ILE A 100 -1.77 3.80 7.86
C ILE A 100 -1.48 5.30 7.92
N LYS A 101 -2.45 6.13 7.57
CA LYS A 101 -2.35 7.59 7.64
C LYS A 101 -3.53 8.18 8.39
N LYS A 102 -3.30 9.26 9.14
CA LYS A 102 -4.40 10.06 9.69
C LYS A 102 -4.95 10.97 8.61
N GLN A 103 -6.24 11.28 8.68
CA GLN A 103 -6.92 12.13 7.71
C GLN A 103 -6.23 13.50 7.62
N LYS A 104 -5.87 14.11 8.77
CA LYS A 104 -5.07 15.34 8.81
C LYS A 104 -3.76 15.28 8.02
N ASP A 105 -3.10 14.12 7.98
CA ASP A 105 -1.81 13.95 7.30
C ASP A 105 -2.02 13.79 5.79
N ILE A 106 -3.18 13.27 5.37
CA ILE A 106 -3.62 13.26 3.98
C ILE A 106 -4.01 14.67 3.54
N ASP A 107 -4.74 15.40 4.38
CA ASP A 107 -5.17 16.77 4.09
C ASP A 107 -3.97 17.69 3.86
N ASN A 108 -2.89 17.51 4.62
CA ASN A 108 -1.62 18.24 4.45
C ASN A 108 -0.89 17.94 3.13
N LEU A 109 -1.20 16.83 2.44
CA LEU A 109 -0.65 16.54 1.11
C LEU A 109 -1.40 17.26 -0.01
N LEU A 110 -2.64 17.67 0.25
CA LEU A 110 -3.44 18.41 -0.70
C LEU A 110 -3.17 19.89 -0.49
N GLU A 111 -2.80 20.60 -1.54
CA GLU A 111 -2.83 22.06 -1.46
C GLU A 111 -4.28 22.50 -1.12
N PRO A 112 -4.47 23.49 -0.22
CA PRO A 112 -5.77 24.02 0.13
C PRO A 112 -6.61 24.31 -1.13
N LEU A 113 -7.92 24.07 -1.08
CA LEU A 113 -8.82 24.32 -2.21
C LEU A 113 -8.68 25.75 -2.75
N GLU A 114 -8.47 26.73 -1.86
CA GLU A 114 -8.17 28.13 -2.18
C GLU A 114 -6.89 28.29 -3.02
N GLN A 115 -5.85 27.53 -2.70
CA GLN A 115 -4.58 27.50 -3.44
C GLN A 115 -4.72 26.75 -4.78
N ARG A 116 -5.52 25.67 -4.83
CA ARG A 116 -5.86 24.98 -6.10
C ARG A 116 -6.59 25.91 -7.05
N MET A 117 -7.62 26.57 -6.54
CA MET A 117 -8.46 27.48 -7.31
C MET A 117 -7.66 28.69 -7.81
N SER A 118 -6.80 29.27 -6.97
CA SER A 118 -5.95 30.39 -7.41
C SER A 118 -4.99 30.01 -8.53
N ARG A 119 -4.39 28.81 -8.48
CA ARG A 119 -3.52 28.30 -9.56
C ARG A 119 -4.29 27.94 -10.83
N LEU A 120 -5.42 27.25 -10.72
CA LEU A 120 -6.18 26.78 -11.89
C LEU A 120 -6.96 27.89 -12.59
N LEU A 121 -7.48 28.85 -11.84
CA LEU A 121 -8.32 29.93 -12.35
C LEU A 121 -7.59 31.28 -12.47
N GLY A 122 -6.31 31.34 -12.08
CA GLY A 122 -5.51 32.58 -12.09
C GLY A 122 -6.01 33.65 -11.12
N TYR A 123 -6.83 33.28 -10.13
CA TYR A 123 -7.46 34.21 -9.19
C TYR A 123 -6.61 34.37 -7.92
N VAL A 124 -5.97 35.52 -7.72
CA VAL A 124 -5.31 35.84 -6.45
C VAL A 124 -6.39 36.24 -5.44
N ILE A 125 -6.58 35.44 -4.39
CA ILE A 125 -7.46 35.80 -3.27
C ILE A 125 -6.83 37.03 -2.59
N LYS A 126 -7.42 38.20 -2.83
CA LYS A 126 -7.16 39.39 -2.01
C LYS A 126 -7.90 39.18 -0.69
N ASN A 127 -7.12 39.08 0.38
CA ASN A 127 -7.61 39.14 1.76
C ASN A 127 -8.27 40.50 2.04
#